data_AF-A0A1G2Y8F7-F1
#
_entry.id   AF-A0A1G2Y8F7-F1
#
_cell.length_a   1.000
_cell.length_b   1.000
_cell.length_c   1.000
_cell.angle_alpha   90.00
_cell.angle_beta   90.00
_cell.angle_gamma   90.00
#
_symmetry.space_group_name_H-M   'P 1'
#
loop_
_entity.id
_entity.type
_entity.pdbx_description
1 polymer ?
#
loop_
_entity_poly.entity_id
_entity_poly.type
_entity_poly.pdbx_seq_one_letter_code
_entity_poly.pdbx_strand_id
1 'polypeptide(L)'
;MLTKEKKQKVVSEFRTSEKDTGSAEVQIAILTTRINELTDHFKSHPKDHASRRGLLKMVGNRSALLKYVGKKDIKRYKEIIGRLGLRK
;
A
#
# COMPACT_ATOMS: atom_id res chain seq x y z
N MET A 1 -14.38 2.51 -0.01
CA MET A 1 -13.72 2.54 1.32
C MET A 1 -13.26 1.12 1.61
N LEU A 2 -12.05 0.90 2.13
CA LEU A 2 -11.57 -0.45 2.40
C LEU A 2 -12.39 -1.05 3.55
N THR A 3 -13.10 -2.16 3.31
CA THR A 3 -13.90 -2.81 4.35
C THR A 3 -12.98 -3.36 5.45
N LYS A 4 -13.52 -3.47 6.67
CA LYS A 4 -12.78 -4.00 7.83
C LYS A 4 -12.24 -5.40 7.53
N GLU A 5 -13.02 -6.22 6.84
CA GLU A 5 -12.65 -7.58 6.42
C GLU A 5 -11.49 -7.58 5.43
N LYS A 6 -11.54 -6.77 4.37
CA LYS A 6 -10.43 -6.66 3.41
C LYS A 6 -9.16 -6.18 4.10
N LYS A 7 -9.28 -5.18 5.00
CA LYS A 7 -8.13 -4.69 5.77
C LYS A 7 -7.54 -5.80 6.64
N GLN A 8 -8.36 -6.59 7.33
CA GLN A 8 -7.90 -7.69 8.16
C GLN A 8 -7.21 -8.78 7.33
N LYS A 9 -7.74 -9.13 6.15
CA LYS A 9 -7.10 -10.09 5.23
C LYS A 9 -5.70 -9.62 4.84
N VAL A 10 -5.58 -8.38 4.36
CA VAL A 10 -4.28 -7.79 3.99
C VAL A 10 -3.31 -7.76 5.18
N VAL A 11 -3.77 -7.41 6.38
CA VAL A 11 -2.93 -7.45 7.58
C VAL A 11 -2.48 -8.89 7.88
N SER A 12 -3.38 -9.87 7.83
CA SER A 12 -3.05 -11.27 8.12
C SER A 12 -2.03 -11.87 7.15
N GLU A 13 -2.05 -11.44 5.89
CA GLU A 13 -1.12 -11.92 4.86
C GLU A 13 0.29 -11.32 5.00
N PHE A 14 0.39 -10.06 5.41
CA PHE A 14 1.66 -9.31 5.41
C PHE A 14 2.26 -9.08 6.82
N ARG A 15 1.57 -9.49 7.88
CA ARG A 15 2.08 -9.39 9.26
C ARG A 15 3.31 -10.27 9.46
N THR A 16 4.29 -9.76 10.19
CA THR A 16 5.51 -10.50 10.58
C THR A 16 5.35 -11.24 11.91
N SER A 17 4.42 -10.78 12.76
CA SER A 17 4.04 -11.44 14.01
C SER A 17 2.54 -11.32 14.21
N GLU A 18 1.96 -12.10 15.14
CA GLU A 18 0.51 -12.13 15.31
C GLU A 18 -0.12 -10.77 15.66
N LYS A 19 0.63 -9.91 16.37
CA LYS A 19 0.21 -8.57 16.81
C LYS A 19 0.74 -7.44 15.91
N ASP A 20 1.42 -7.78 14.82
CA ASP A 20 1.99 -6.79 13.92
C ASP A 20 0.91 -6.12 13.06
N THR A 21 0.63 -4.86 13.40
CA THR A 21 -0.30 -3.99 12.67
C THR A 21 0.40 -2.76 12.07
N GLY A 22 1.69 -2.58 12.38
CA GLY A 22 2.41 -1.33 12.17
C GLY A 22 3.69 -1.47 11.35
N SER A 23 4.10 -2.68 10.98
CA SER A 23 5.26 -2.88 10.12
C SER A 23 5.11 -2.17 8.77
N ALA A 24 6.26 -1.85 8.18
CA ALA A 24 6.29 -1.20 6.87
C ALA A 24 5.62 -2.08 5.81
N GLU A 25 5.79 -3.40 5.89
CA GLU A 25 5.15 -4.41 5.04
C GLU A 25 3.62 -4.26 5.05
N VAL A 26 3.02 -4.32 6.24
CA VAL A 26 1.57 -4.23 6.41
C VAL A 26 1.04 -2.88 5.91
N GLN A 27 1.72 -1.79 6.25
CA GLN A 27 1.33 -0.45 5.80
C GLN A 27 1.40 -0.30 4.27
N ILE A 28 2.48 -0.79 3.63
CA ILE A 28 2.65 -0.75 2.18
C ILE A 28 1.57 -1.58 1.48
N ALA A 29 1.22 -2.75 2.02
CA ALA A 29 0.18 -3.62 1.47
C ALA A 29 -1.22 -2.97 1.54
N ILE A 30 -1.56 -2.37 2.68
CA ILE A 30 -2.82 -1.63 2.86
C ILE A 30 -2.90 -0.45 1.90
N LEU A 31 -1.84 0.35 1.82
CA LEU A 31 -1.77 1.50 0.91
C LEU A 31 -1.92 1.06 -0.55
N THR A 32 -1.26 -0.02 -0.94
CA THR A 32 -1.34 -0.56 -2.31
C THR A 32 -2.75 -1.00 -2.66
N THR A 33 -3.41 -1.73 -1.76
CA THR A 33 -4.80 -2.16 -1.95
C THR A 33 -5.72 -0.96 -2.14
N ARG A 34 -5.60 0.06 -1.28
CA ARG A 34 -6.42 1.28 -1.35
C ARG A 34 -6.13 2.12 -2.60
N ILE A 35 -4.87 2.20 -3.03
CA ILE A 35 -4.46 2.90 -4.26
C ILE A 35 -5.10 2.22 -5.47
N ASN A 36 -5.11 0.89 -5.54
CA ASN A 36 -5.71 0.15 -6.64
C ASN A 36 -7.22 0.40 -6.71
N GLU A 37 -7.96 0.27 -5.60
CA GLU A 37 -9.40 0.54 -5.55
C GLU A 37 -9.74 1.98 -5.99
N LEU A 38 -8.95 2.96 -5.56
CA LEU A 38 -9.16 4.37 -5.93
C LEU A 38 -8.78 4.64 -7.39
N THR A 39 -7.76 3.98 -7.91
CA THR A 39 -7.37 4.13 -9.31
C THR A 39 -8.50 3.70 -10.23
N ASP A 40 -9.18 2.58 -9.92
CA ASP A 40 -10.36 2.14 -10.68
C ASP A 40 -11.54 3.11 -10.52
N HIS A 41 -11.78 3.64 -9.32
CA HIS A 41 -12.79 4.68 -9.11
C HIS A 41 -12.57 5.91 -10.01
N PHE A 42 -11.33 6.39 -10.13
CA PHE A 42 -11.01 7.55 -10.97
C PHE A 42 -11.11 7.29 -12.48
N LYS A 43 -11.04 6.02 -12.93
CA LYS A 43 -11.32 5.69 -14.34
C LYS A 43 -12.78 6.02 -14.68
N SER A 44 -13.71 5.71 -13.77
CA SER A 44 -15.13 6.09 -13.92
C SER A 44 -15.42 7.55 -13.59
N HIS A 45 -14.60 8.21 -12.77
CA HIS A 45 -14.80 9.59 -12.31
C HIS A 45 -13.60 10.49 -12.66
N PRO A 46 -13.38 10.82 -13.95
CA PRO A 46 -12.18 11.53 -14.40
C PRO A 46 -12.07 12.97 -13.87
N LYS A 47 -13.21 13.58 -13.50
CA LYS A 47 -13.32 14.97 -13.01
C LYS A 47 -13.15 15.12 -11.49
N ASP A 48 -13.04 14.03 -10.74
CA ASP A 48 -12.80 14.12 -9.29
C ASP A 48 -11.32 14.43 -8.99
N HIS A 49 -10.98 15.71 -9.06
CA HIS A 49 -9.64 16.22 -8.79
C HIS A 49 -9.34 16.34 -7.30
N ALA A 50 -10.35 16.61 -6.47
CA ALA A 50 -10.20 16.79 -5.03
C ALA A 50 -9.73 15.48 -4.36
N SER A 51 -10.37 14.35 -4.69
CA SER A 51 -9.98 13.05 -4.14
C SER A 51 -8.67 12.55 -4.74
N ARG A 52 -8.33 12.92 -5.99
CA ARG A 52 -7.05 12.55 -6.63
C ARG A 52 -5.85 13.09 -5.87
N ARG A 53 -5.96 14.27 -5.24
CA ARG A 53 -4.93 14.78 -4.32
C ARG A 53 -4.68 13.82 -3.15
N GLY A 54 -5.73 13.22 -2.60
CA GLY A 54 -5.61 12.19 -1.56
C GLY A 54 -4.88 10.95 -2.05
N LEU A 55 -5.18 10.50 -3.27
CA LEU A 55 -4.46 9.39 -3.92
C LEU A 55 -2.97 9.67 -4.04
N LEU A 56 -2.58 10.84 -4.53
CA LEU A 56 -1.17 11.22 -4.68
C LEU A 56 -0.43 11.23 -3.33
N LYS A 57 -1.08 11.70 -2.26
CA LYS A 57 -0.51 11.60 -0.90
C LYS A 57 -0.26 10.16 -0.46
N MET A 58 -1.19 9.25 -0.75
CA MET A 58 -1.03 7.82 -0.44
C MET A 58 0.11 7.18 -1.24
N VAL A 59 0.21 7.51 -2.53
CA VAL A 59 1.33 7.06 -3.39
C VAL A 59 2.67 7.57 -2.84
N GLY A 60 2.75 8.84 -2.45
CA GLY A 60 3.93 9.44 -1.85
C GLY A 60 4.33 8.75 -0.53
N ASN A 61 3.38 8.50 0.36
CA ASN A 61 3.62 7.79 1.61
C ASN A 61 4.14 6.36 1.37
N ARG A 62 3.51 5.61 0.46
CA ARG A 62 3.98 4.26 0.07
C ARG A 62 5.41 4.30 -0.47
N SER A 63 5.73 5.27 -1.31
CA SER A 63 7.08 5.45 -1.86
C SER A 63 8.12 5.74 -0.76
N ALA A 64 7.78 6.58 0.21
CA ALA A 64 8.64 6.87 1.36
C ALA A 64 8.91 5.62 2.21
N LEU A 65 7.88 4.82 2.50
CA LEU A 65 8.01 3.55 3.23
C LEU A 65 8.88 2.55 2.46
N LEU A 66 8.66 2.38 1.16
CA LEU A 66 9.50 1.51 0.32
C LEU A 66 10.96 1.97 0.28
N LYS A 67 11.21 3.29 0.25
CA LYS A 67 12.55 3.86 0.33
C LYS A 67 13.20 3.58 1.69
N TYR A 68 12.44 3.69 2.78
CA TYR A 68 12.91 3.36 4.12
C TYR A 68 13.29 1.89 4.24
N VAL A 69 12.42 0.96 3.79
CA VAL A 69 12.74 -0.47 3.81
C VAL A 69 13.96 -0.77 2.94
N GLY A 70 14.02 -0.24 1.71
CA GLY A 70 15.16 -0.47 0.81
C GLY A 70 16.49 0.06 1.34
N LYS A 71 16.49 1.13 2.15
CA LYS A 71 17.70 1.62 2.83
C LYS A 71 18.16 0.71 3.98
N LYS A 72 17.22 0.05 4.66
CA LYS A 72 17.53 -0.81 5.82
C LYS A 72 17.83 -2.25 5.42
N ASP A 73 17.05 -2.78 4.48
CA ASP A 73 17.12 -4.17 4.05
C ASP A 73 16.64 -4.29 2.60
N ILE A 74 17.61 -4.52 1.70
CA ILE A 74 17.33 -4.66 0.28
C ILE A 74 16.62 -5.97 -0.07
N LYS A 75 16.80 -7.04 0.73
CA LYS A 75 16.14 -8.33 0.49
C LYS A 75 14.65 -8.21 0.81
N ARG A 76 14.31 -7.67 1.99
CA ARG A 76 12.91 -7.35 2.36
C ARG A 76 12.25 -6.45 1.33
N TYR A 77 12.96 -5.42 0.88
CA TYR A 77 12.44 -4.55 -0.15
C TYR A 77 12.09 -5.30 -1.45
N LYS A 78 12.98 -6.17 -1.94
CA LYS A 78 12.74 -6.98 -3.15
C LYS A 78 11.56 -7.94 -2.98
N GLU A 79 11.44 -8.55 -1.81
CA GLU A 79 10.33 -9.43 -1.48
C GLU A 79 8.98 -8.69 -1.50
N ILE A 80 8.92 -7.52 -0.85
CA ILE A 80 7.69 -6.71 -0.80
C ILE A 80 7.26 -6.29 -2.20
N ILE A 81 8.18 -5.78 -3.03
CA ILE A 81 7.81 -5.33 -4.40
C ILE A 81 7.37 -6.52 -5.27
N GLY A 82 8.03 -7.67 -5.14
CA GLY A 82 7.68 -8.87 -5.91
C GLY A 82 6.32 -9.41 -5.50
N ARG A 83 6.07 -9.52 -4.19
CA ARG A 83 4.81 -10.00 -3.64
C ARG A 83 3.62 -9.10 -3.95
N LEU A 84 3.83 -7.77 -4.00
CA LEU A 84 2.80 -6.79 -4.32
C LEU A 84 2.71 -6.45 -5.82
N GLY A 85 3.57 -7.02 -6.67
CA GLY A 85 3.62 -6.71 -8.11
C GLY A 85 3.93 -5.23 -8.41
N LEU A 86 4.66 -4.55 -7.52
CA LEU A 86 4.99 -3.14 -7.69
C LEU A 86 6.17 -2.97 -8.63
N ARG A 87 6.01 -2.12 -9.66
CA ARG A 87 7.11 -1.76 -10.57
C ARG A 87 8.01 -0.70 -9.92
N LYS A 88 9.32 -0.88 -10.02
CA LYS A 88 10.37 0.09 -9.68
C LYS A 88 11.46 0.07 -10.73
#